data_AF-A0A2V9LMM2-F1
#
_entry.id   AF-A0A2V9LMM2-F1
#
_cell.length_a   1.000
_cell.length_b   1.000
_cell.length_c   1.000
_cell.angle_alpha   90.00
_cell.angle_beta   90.00
_cell.angle_gamma   90.00
#
_symmetry.space_group_name_H-M   'P 1'
#
loop_
_entity.id
_entity.type
_entity.pdbx_description
1 polymer ?
#
loop_
_entity_poly.entity_id
_entity_poly.type
_entity_poly.pdbx_seq_one_letter_code
_entity_poly.pdbx_strand_id
1 'polypeptide(L)' 'MTGEPCIRDLWLTVRRVLEALATYPDRAEIKREYPELEDEDFRQALAFATASLWSGSES' A
#
# COMPACT_ATOMS: atom_id res chain seq x y z
N MET A 1 -19.50 4.95 -5.92
CA MET A 1 -18.40 5.76 -5.35
C MET A 1 -17.73 4.93 -4.27
N THR A 2 -16.95 3.94 -4.67
CA THR A 2 -16.33 2.97 -3.75
C THR A 2 -14.97 3.56 -3.36
N GLY A 3 -14.84 4.10 -2.15
CA GLY A 3 -13.59 4.72 -1.71
C GLY A 3 -12.45 3.70 -1.72
N GLU A 4 -11.29 4.08 -2.27
CA GLU A 4 -10.07 3.29 -2.13
C GLU A 4 -9.67 3.25 -0.64
N PRO A 5 -9.21 2.11 -0.13
CA PRO A 5 -8.68 2.04 1.23
C PRO A 5 -7.45 2.96 1.36
N CYS A 6 -7.49 3.82 2.37
CA CYS A 6 -6.39 4.72 2.72
C CYS A 6 -5.60 4.14 3.90
N ILE A 7 -4.28 4.33 3.87
CA ILE A 7 -3.41 4.11 5.02
C ILE A 7 -3.72 5.18 6.07
N ARG A 8 -3.75 4.80 7.36
CA ARG A 8 -4.19 5.67 8.47
C ARG A 8 -3.49 7.03 8.47
N ASP A 9 -4.25 8.07 8.85
CA ASP A 9 -3.81 9.47 9.01
C ASP A 9 -3.12 10.12 7.79
N LEU A 10 -2.95 9.37 6.71
CA LEU A 10 -2.41 9.78 5.43
C LEU A 10 -3.51 9.72 4.36
N TRP A 11 -3.52 10.71 3.47
CA TRP A 11 -4.36 10.66 2.26
C TRP A 11 -3.72 9.76 1.18
N LEU A 12 -3.01 8.72 1.61
CA LEU A 12 -2.24 7.83 0.75
C LEU A 12 -3.01 6.52 0.60
N THR A 13 -3.41 6.21 -0.63
CA THR A 13 -4.16 4.98 -0.92
C THR A 13 -3.24 3.76 -0.89
N VAL A 14 -3.81 2.58 -0.63
CA VAL A 14 -3.07 1.31 -0.73
C VAL A 14 -2.40 1.17 -2.10
N ARG A 15 -3.06 1.60 -3.18
CA ARG A 15 -2.49 1.63 -4.52
C ARG A 15 -1.22 2.48 -4.60
N ARG A 16 -1.22 3.67 -4.01
CA ARG A 16 -0.03 4.55 -3.99
C ARG A 16 1.15 3.93 -3.26
N VAL A 17 0.89 3.24 -2.14
CA VAL A 17 1.94 2.50 -1.43
C VAL A 17 2.51 1.37 -2.28
N LEU A 18 1.66 0.62 -2.99
CA LEU A 18 2.11 -0.45 -3.89
C LEU A 18 2.90 0.10 -5.08
N GLU A 19 2.50 1.23 -5.65
CA GLU A 19 3.25 1.94 -6.70
C GLU A 19 4.64 2.37 -6.21
N ALA A 20 4.73 2.91 -4.99
CA ALA A 20 6.00 3.28 -4.37
C ALA A 20 6.90 2.05 -4.14
N LEU A 21 6.34 0.95 -3.63
CA LEU A 21 7.05 -0.32 -3.45
C LEU A 21 7.56 -0.92 -4.78
N ALA A 22 6.85 -0.71 -5.88
CA ALA A 22 7.26 -1.17 -7.20
C ALA A 22 8.33 -0.25 -7.83
N THR A 23 8.33 1.04 -7.48
CA THR A 23 9.23 2.05 -8.04
C THR A 23 10.56 2.09 -7.29
N TYR A 24 10.52 2.02 -5.97
CA TYR A 24 11.68 2.15 -5.09
C TYR A 24 12.05 0.76 -4.52
N PRO A 25 13.22 0.20 -4.89
CA PRO A 25 13.66 -1.08 -4.35
C PRO A 25 14.06 -0.99 -2.87
N ASP A 26 14.42 0.22 -2.40
CA ASP A 26 14.80 0.47 -1.02
C ASP A 26 13.67 1.15 -0.24
N ARG A 27 13.34 0.58 0.93
CA ARG A 27 12.26 1.10 1.78
C ARG A 27 12.63 2.40 2.48
N ALA A 28 13.91 2.68 2.70
CA ALA A 28 14.33 3.93 3.31
C ALA A 28 14.11 5.11 2.34
N GLU A 29 14.24 4.90 1.03
CA GLU A 29 13.87 5.92 0.03
C GLU A 29 12.37 6.25 0.08
N ILE A 30 11.51 5.23 0.18
CA ILE A 30 10.06 5.43 0.32
C ILE A 30 9.75 6.23 1.59
N LYS A 31 10.39 5.89 2.72
CA LYS A 31 10.23 6.61 3.99
C LYS A 31 10.80 8.03 3.97
N ARG A 32 11.70 8.37 3.06
CA ARG A 32 12.14 9.77 2.89
C ARG A 32 11.07 10.62 2.22
N GLU A 33 10.32 10.05 1.28
CA GLU A 33 9.21 10.72 0.60
C GLU A 33 7.94 10.73 1.46
N TYR A 34 7.71 9.65 2.21
CA TYR A 34 6.57 9.45 3.10
C TYR A 34 7.07 9.07 4.51
N PRO A 35 7.55 10.04 5.32
CA PRO A 35 8.12 9.78 6.64
C PRO A 35 7.13 9.22 7.66
N GLU A 36 5.84 9.40 7.40
CA GLU A 36 4.75 8.89 8.23
C GLU A 36 4.45 7.41 7.96
N LEU A 37 4.98 6.82 6.88
CA LEU A 37 4.79 5.39 6.60
C LEU A 37 5.65 4.52 7.50
N GLU A 38 4.99 3.62 8.21
CA GLU A 38 5.62 2.60 9.02
C GLU A 38 5.78 1.28 8.27
N ASP A 39 6.63 0.39 8.79
CA ASP A 39 6.77 -0.96 8.23
C ASP A 39 5.46 -1.75 8.20
N GLU A 40 4.57 -1.47 9.16
CA GLU A 40 3.26 -2.10 9.23
C GLU A 40 2.35 -1.69 8.08
N ASP A 41 2.39 -0.42 7.65
CA ASP A 41 1.58 0.06 6.53
C ASP A 41 1.92 -0.66 5.22
N PHE A 42 3.20 -0.93 4.99
CA PHE A 42 3.64 -1.72 3.83
C PHE A 42 3.13 -3.16 3.91
N ARG A 43 3.17 -3.78 5.11
CA ARG A 43 2.66 -5.15 5.29
C ARG A 43 1.17 -5.21 5.04
N GLN A 44 0.41 -4.25 5.57
CA GLN A 44 -1.04 -4.18 5.39
C GLN A 44 -1.41 -3.92 3.93
N ALA A 45 -0.69 -3.03 3.23
CA ALA A 45 -0.90 -2.79 1.81
C ALA A 45 -0.68 -4.05 0.96
N LEU A 46 0.40 -4.81 1.23
CA LEU A 46 0.70 -6.07 0.56
C LEU A 46 -0.32 -7.17 0.88
N ALA A 47 -0.75 -7.27 2.14
CA ALA A 47 -1.76 -8.23 2.57
C ALA A 47 -3.11 -7.94 1.89
N PHE A 48 -3.50 -6.66 1.82
CA PHE A 48 -4.71 -6.22 1.12
C PHE A 48 -4.64 -6.55 -0.38
N ALA A 49 -3.50 -6.28 -1.04
CA ALA A 49 -3.31 -6.61 -2.46
C ALA A 49 -3.46 -8.11 -2.70
N THR A 50 -2.85 -8.93 -1.85
CA THR A 50 -2.93 -10.40 -1.95
C THR A 50 -4.37 -10.89 -1.75
N ALA A 51 -5.06 -10.42 -0.71
CA ALA A 51 -6.46 -10.77 -0.45
C ALA A 51 -7.38 -10.37 -1.62
N SER A 52 -7.12 -9.20 -2.24
CA SER A 52 -7.88 -8.72 -3.40
C SER A 52 -7.66 -9.60 -4.64
N LEU A 53 -6.43 -10.07 -4.86
CA LEU A 53 -6.12 -11.00 -5.96
C LEU A 53 -6.83 -12.35 -5.75
N TRP A 54 -6.89 -12.83 -4.52
CA TRP A 54 -7.47 -14.13 -4.20
C TRP A 54 -8.99 -14.11 -4.29
N SER A 55 -9.63 -13.03 -3.84
CA SER A 55 -11.08 -12.84 -4.00
C SER A 55 -11.51 -12.65 -5.47
N GLY A 56 -10.58 -12.33 -6.39
CA GLY A 56 -10.84 -12.19 -7.81
C GLY A 56 -10.71 -13.48 -8.63
N SER A 57 -10.27 -14.60 -8.03
CA SER A 57 -10.17 -15.91 -8.70
C SER A 57 -11.41 -16.80 -8.54
N GLU A 58 -12.45 -16.34 -7.86
CA GLU A 58 -13.72 -17.08 -7.68
C GLU A 58 -14.85 -16.62 -8.62
N SER A 59 -14.55 -15.87 -9.69
CA SER A 59 -15.54 -15.43 -10.70
C SER A 59 -15.36 -16.09 -12.06
#